data_AF-A0AAW0LKG6-F1
#
_entry.id   AF-A0AAW0LKG6-F1
#
_cell.length_a   1.000
_cell.length_b   1.000
_cell.length_c   1.000
_cell.angle_alpha   90.00
_cell.angle_beta   90.00
_cell.angle_gamma   90.00
#
_symmetry.space_group_name_H-M   'P 1'
#
loop_
_entity.id
_entity.type
_entity.pdbx_description
1 polymer ?
#
loop_
_entity_poly.entity_id
_entity_poly.type
_entity_poly.pdbx_seq_one_letter_code
_entity_poly.pdbx_strand_id
1 'polypeptide(L)'
;MVVKTFLGIHCACVHGGLVSEGKEYFRRMSEEFGITPLIQHHGCMVDLFGRAGLIQEARNLVNSMPMDPDVPVWGALLSGSRMHGNIETREIALIEN
;
A
#
# COMPACT_ATOMS: atom_id res chain seq x y z
N MET A 1 14.94 10.99 -11.06
CA MET A 1 15.67 9.73 -10.82
C MET A 1 15.36 9.12 -9.45
N VAL A 2 15.10 9.93 -8.41
CA VAL A 2 14.89 9.49 -7.01
C VAL A 2 13.56 8.75 -6.76
N VAL A 3 12.46 9.14 -7.43
CA VAL A 3 11.12 8.51 -7.32
C VAL A 3 11.15 7.01 -7.64
N LYS A 4 11.86 6.60 -8.69
CA LYS A 4 11.96 5.18 -9.08
C LYS A 4 12.80 4.35 -8.11
N THR A 5 13.73 4.98 -7.40
CA THR A 5 14.54 4.32 -6.36
C THR A 5 13.66 3.85 -5.21
N PHE A 6 12.72 4.70 -4.76
CA PHE A 6 11.78 4.31 -3.71
C PHE A 6 10.84 3.20 -4.15
N LEU A 7 10.36 3.21 -5.40
CA LEU A 7 9.62 2.06 -5.94
C LEU A 7 10.45 0.76 -5.89
N GLY A 8 11.73 0.82 -6.26
CA GLY A 8 12.63 -0.33 -6.16
C GLY A 8 12.80 -0.85 -4.73
N ILE A 9 12.99 0.05 -3.75
CA ILE A 9 13.08 -0.28 -2.32
C ILE A 9 11.77 -0.92 -1.85
N HIS A 10 10.61 -0.31 -2.16
CA HIS A 10 9.32 -0.84 -1.75
C HIS A 10 9.03 -2.20 -2.38
N CYS A 11 9.38 -2.41 -3.66
CA CYS A 11 9.30 -3.71 -4.29
C CYS A 11 10.15 -4.75 -3.55
N ALA A 12 11.39 -4.42 -3.17
CA ALA A 12 12.22 -5.34 -2.39
C ALA A 12 11.59 -5.64 -1.02
N CYS A 13 11.03 -4.64 -0.33
CA CYS A 13 10.31 -4.83 0.93
C CYS A 13 9.08 -5.72 0.77
N VAL A 14 8.27 -5.52 -0.27
CA VAL A 14 7.11 -6.36 -0.61
C VAL A 14 7.52 -7.82 -0.78
N HIS A 15 8.55 -8.10 -1.57
CA HIS A 15 9.00 -9.47 -1.83
C HIS A 15 9.66 -10.12 -0.59
N GLY A 16 10.37 -9.33 0.22
CA GLY A 16 11.03 -9.80 1.44
C GLY A 16 10.13 -9.83 2.69
N GLY A 17 8.90 -9.32 2.61
CA GLY A 17 8.03 -9.17 3.78
C GLY A 17 8.56 -8.16 4.82
N LEU A 18 9.40 -7.21 4.40
CA LEU A 18 10.11 -6.27 5.28
C LEU A 18 9.23 -5.05 5.62
N VAL A 19 8.24 -5.27 6.48
CA VAL A 19 7.22 -4.25 6.82
C VAL A 19 7.84 -3.02 7.49
N SER A 20 8.73 -3.21 8.45
CA SER A 20 9.34 -2.12 9.22
C SER A 20 10.16 -1.21 8.33
N GLU A 21 10.97 -1.80 7.44
CA GLU A 21 11.79 -1.10 6.46
C GLU A 21 10.92 -0.37 5.43
N GLY A 22 9.85 -1.01 4.95
CA GLY A 22 8.89 -0.38 4.05
C GLY A 22 8.29 0.89 4.65
N LYS A 23 7.80 0.81 5.90
CA LYS A 23 7.28 1.97 6.63
C LYS A 23 8.31 3.08 6.79
N GLU A 24 9.53 2.71 7.16
CA GLU A 24 10.60 3.67 7.37
C GLU A 24 10.98 4.40 6.07
N TYR A 25 11.23 3.67 4.98
CA TYR A 25 11.56 4.30 3.71
C TYR A 25 10.40 5.11 3.13
N PHE A 26 9.15 4.70 3.35
CA PHE A 26 7.98 5.48 2.96
C PHE A 26 7.93 6.83 3.71
N ARG A 27 8.16 6.83 5.03
CA ARG A 27 8.22 8.05 5.86
C ARG A 27 9.36 8.97 5.44
N ARG A 28 10.57 8.41 5.33
CA ARG A 28 11.79 9.16 4.96
C ARG A 28 11.65 9.84 3.61
N MET A 29 10.91 9.25 2.67
CA MET A 29 10.67 9.84 1.36
C MET A 29 10.13 11.28 1.45
N SER A 30 9.14 11.51 2.32
CA SER A 30 8.58 12.84 2.57
C SER A 30 9.46 13.68 3.48
N GLU A 31 9.88 13.11 4.62
CA GLU A 31 10.49 13.88 5.71
C GLU A 31 11.95 14.25 5.46
N GLU A 32 12.73 13.36 4.85
CA GLU A 32 14.17 13.57 4.61
C GLU A 32 14.44 14.01 3.17
N PHE A 33 13.71 13.45 2.21
CA PHE A 33 13.97 13.69 0.78
C PHE A 33 13.03 14.71 0.15
N GLY A 34 11.99 15.16 0.86
CA GLY A 34 11.02 16.14 0.35
C GLY A 34 10.22 15.65 -0.85
N ILE A 35 10.10 14.33 -1.03
CA ILE A 35 9.41 13.70 -2.15
C ILE A 35 8.02 13.30 -1.70
N THR A 36 7.01 13.88 -2.33
CA THR A 36 5.61 13.51 -2.09
C THR A 36 5.32 12.11 -2.64
N PRO A 37 4.72 11.20 -1.83
CA PRO A 37 4.20 9.93 -2.30
C PRO A 37 3.23 10.08 -3.45
N LEU A 38 3.32 9.11 -4.37
CA LEU A 38 2.45 8.99 -5.54
C LEU A 38 1.64 7.72 -5.35
N ILE A 39 0.57 7.58 -6.14
CA ILE A 39 -0.34 6.43 -6.07
C ILE A 39 0.40 5.09 -6.15
N GLN A 40 1.48 5.00 -6.93
CA GLN A 40 2.29 3.78 -7.04
C GLN A 40 3.00 3.43 -5.72
N HIS A 41 3.48 4.42 -4.96
CA HIS A 41 4.12 4.19 -3.67
C HIS A 41 3.11 3.70 -2.63
N HIS A 42 1.90 4.31 -2.62
CA HIS A 42 0.81 3.84 -1.77
C HIS A 42 0.40 2.41 -2.15
N GLY A 43 0.27 2.09 -3.44
CA GLY A 43 -0.03 0.74 -3.91
C GLY A 43 0.98 -0.29 -3.43
N CYS A 44 2.29 0.02 -3.48
CA CYS A 44 3.32 -0.89 -2.94
C CYS A 44 3.19 -1.10 -1.43
N MET A 45 2.88 -0.06 -0.66
CA MET A 45 2.68 -0.18 0.79
C MET A 45 1.42 -0.97 1.14
N VAL A 46 0.33 -0.78 0.40
CA VAL A 46 -0.91 -1.54 0.56
C VAL A 46 -0.68 -3.03 0.22
N ASP A 47 0.07 -3.35 -0.83
CA ASP A 47 0.44 -4.73 -1.16
C ASP A 47 1.33 -5.36 -0.07
N LEU A 48 2.33 -4.61 0.43
CA LEU A 48 3.19 -5.05 1.54
C LEU A 48 2.37 -5.40 2.79
N PHE A 49 1.48 -4.49 3.22
CA PHE A 49 0.61 -4.72 4.37
C PHE A 49 -0.38 -5.86 4.13
N GLY A 50 -0.98 -5.92 2.94
CA GLY A 50 -1.91 -6.97 2.54
C GLY A 50 -1.28 -8.35 2.61
N ARG A 51 -0.07 -8.53 2.05
CA ARG A 51 0.67 -9.80 2.09
C ARG A 51 1.09 -10.17 3.52
N ALA A 52 1.45 -9.18 4.34
CA ALA A 52 1.83 -9.38 5.73
C ALA A 52 0.63 -9.65 6.69
N GLY A 53 -0.61 -9.59 6.20
CA GLY A 53 -1.82 -9.79 7.02
C GLY A 53 -2.21 -8.56 7.85
N LEU A 54 -1.56 -7.41 7.61
CA LEU A 54 -1.82 -6.14 8.29
C LEU A 54 -2.98 -5.39 7.60
N ILE A 55 -4.13 -6.06 7.49
CA ILE A 55 -5.26 -5.58 6.67
C ILE A 55 -5.81 -4.25 7.16
N GLN A 56 -5.88 -4.05 8.48
CA GLN A 56 -6.35 -2.78 9.04
C GLN A 56 -5.38 -1.63 8.70
N GLU A 57 -4.07 -1.88 8.70
CA GLU A 57 -3.09 -0.87 8.30
C GLU A 57 -3.19 -0.55 6.80
N ALA A 58 -3.37 -1.58 5.97
CA ALA A 58 -3.63 -1.40 4.54
C ALA A 58 -4.86 -0.52 4.30
N ARG A 59 -5.98 -0.80 4.98
CA ARG A 59 -7.22 0.01 4.89
C ARG A 59 -7.01 1.44 5.38
N ASN A 60 -6.35 1.62 6.52
CA ASN A 60 -6.07 2.95 7.07
C ASN A 60 -5.20 3.77 6.10
N LEU A 61 -4.22 3.14 5.45
CA LEU A 61 -3.39 3.80 4.45
C LEU A 61 -4.18 4.22 3.22
N VAL A 62 -5.09 3.36 2.71
CA VAL A 62 -5.99 3.71 1.60
C VAL A 62 -6.84 4.93 1.96
N ASN A 63 -7.40 4.95 3.18
CA ASN A 63 -8.24 6.07 3.65
C ASN A 63 -7.47 7.37 3.90
N SER A 64 -6.14 7.30 4.10
CA SER A 64 -5.30 8.47 4.32
C SER A 64 -4.62 8.99 3.06
N MET A 65 -4.87 8.37 1.90
CA MET A 65 -4.30 8.81 0.62
C MET A 65 -4.77 10.23 0.29
N PRO A 66 -3.86 11.11 -0.15
CA PRO A 66 -4.22 12.47 -0.58
C PRO A 66 -4.86 12.52 -1.98
N MET A 67 -5.09 11.37 -2.60
CA MET A 67 -5.72 11.18 -3.90
C MET A 67 -6.65 9.97 -3.86
N ASP A 68 -7.56 9.88 -4.83
CA ASP A 68 -8.44 8.72 -4.97
C ASP A 68 -7.61 7.45 -5.27
N PRO A 69 -7.84 6.34 -4.54
CA PRO A 69 -7.17 5.07 -4.81
C PRO A 69 -7.63 4.49 -6.15
N ASP A 70 -6.68 3.95 -6.92
CA ASP A 70 -6.94 3.34 -8.22
C ASP A 70 -7.20 1.82 -8.11
N VAL A 71 -7.59 1.21 -9.24
CA VAL A 71 -7.88 -0.24 -9.32
C VAL A 71 -6.72 -1.10 -8.77
N PRO A 72 -5.44 -0.85 -9.08
CA PRO A 72 -4.32 -1.53 -8.45
C PRO A 72 -4.31 -1.48 -6.91
N VAL A 73 -4.56 -0.32 -6.30
CA VAL A 73 -4.57 -0.17 -4.84
C VAL A 73 -5.69 -1.00 -4.22
N TRP A 74 -6.91 -0.92 -4.77
CA TRP A 74 -8.03 -1.75 -4.31
C TRP A 74 -7.77 -3.24 -4.50
N GLY A 75 -7.18 -3.62 -5.64
CA GLY A 75 -6.80 -4.99 -5.94
C GLY A 75 -5.82 -5.56 -4.90
N ALA A 76 -4.81 -4.78 -4.50
CA ALA A 76 -3.86 -5.17 -3.47
C ALA A 76 -4.53 -5.38 -2.10
N LEU A 77 -5.39 -4.45 -1.67
CA LEU A 77 -6.14 -4.56 -0.40
C LEU A 77 -7.05 -5.80 -0.38
N LEU A 78 -7.79 -6.02 -1.47
CA LEU A 78 -8.71 -7.17 -1.61
C LEU A 78 -7.94 -8.50 -1.63
N SER A 79 -6.82 -8.55 -2.35
CA SER A 79 -5.97 -9.74 -2.42
C SER A 79 -5.45 -10.11 -1.03
N GLY A 80 -4.90 -9.14 -0.29
CA GLY A 80 -4.44 -9.36 1.09
C GLY A 80 -5.56 -9.81 2.02
N SER A 81 -6.72 -9.15 1.96
CA SER A 81 -7.89 -9.48 2.80
C SER A 81 -8.37 -10.91 2.56
N ARG A 82 -8.42 -11.33 1.29
CA ARG A 82 -8.80 -12.69 0.90
C ARG A 82 -7.80 -13.73 1.41
N MET A 83 -6.50 -13.45 1.31
CA MET A 83 -5.45 -14.38 1.75
C MET A 83 -5.50 -14.66 3.25
N HIS A 84 -5.83 -13.64 4.06
CA HIS A 84 -5.80 -13.72 5.52
C HIS A 84 -7.17 -13.93 6.16
N GLY A 85 -8.18 -14.32 5.38
CA GLY A 85 -9.50 -14.69 5.90
C GLY A 85 -10.32 -13.52 6.46
N ASN A 86 -9.95 -12.27 6.15
CA ASN A 86 -10.73 -11.10 6.51
C ASN A 86 -11.81 -10.87 5.44
N ILE A 87 -12.94 -11.57 5.59
CA ILE A 87 -14.11 -11.55 4.68
C ILE A 87 -14.98 -10.30 4.93
N GLU A 88 -14.42 -9.18 5.41
CA GLU A 88 -15.20 -7.95 5.63
C GLU A 88 -15.13 -6.95 4.45
N THR A 89 -14.45 -7.31 3.36
CA THR A 89 -14.29 -6.39 2.19
C THR A 89 -15.14 -6.78 0.99
N ARG A 90 -16.29 -7.43 1.20
CA ARG A 90 -17.20 -7.81 0.11
C ARG A 90 -18.15 -6.69 -0.36
N GLU A 91 -18.25 -5.57 0.36
CA GLU A 91 -19.28 -4.55 0.08
C GLU A 91 -18.80 -3.29 -0.66
N ILE A 92 -17.50 -3.09 -0.89
CA ILE A 92 -17.02 -1.85 -1.55
C ILE A 92 -17.07 -1.95 -3.10
N ALA A 93 -17.24 -3.15 -3.67
CA ALA A 93 -17.22 -3.35 -5.13
C ALA A 93 -18.57 -3.17 -5.86
N LEU A 94 -19.63 -2.72 -5.18
CA LEU A 94 -20.98 -2.64 -5.77
C LEU A 94 -21.59 -1.23 -5.86
N ILE A 95 -20.86 -0.15 -5.53
CA ILE A 95 -21.43 1.21 -5.52
C ILE A 95 -20.85 2.11 -6.63
N GLU A 96 -20.44 1.54 -7.77
CA GLU A 96 -20.27 2.32 -9.01
C GLU A 96 -20.87 1.53 -10.20
N ASN A 97 -22.17 1.70 -10.40
CA ASN A 97 -22.90 1.48 -11.66
C ASN A 97 -23.88 2.64 -11.86
#